data_AF-A0A914RVT4-F1
#
_entry.id   AF-A0A914RVT4-F1
#
_cell.length_a   1.000
_cell.length_b   1.000
_cell.length_c   1.000
_cell.angle_alpha   90.00
_cell.angle_beta   90.00
_cell.angle_gamma   90.00
#
_symmetry.space_group_name_H-M   'P 1'
#
loop_
_entity.id
_entity.type
_entity.pdbx_description
1 polymer ?
#
loop_
_entity_poly.entity_id
_entity_poly.type
_entity_poly.pdbx_seq_one_letter_code
_entity_poly.pdbx_strand_id
1 'polypeptide(L)'
;VVHPRKTDSDTDLDIQHFGGSARVTQEADIVFAIQRRRDENDRRKFRKFLYILKNRYGQKKVESDIIEMIFQPATYTHTLIDHSLNAAGTSK
;
A
#
# COMPACT_ATOMS: atom_id res chain seq x y z
N VAL A 1 8.21 -2.89 12.66
CA VAL A 1 8.41 -2.70 11.19
C VAL A 1 9.13 -3.93 10.67
N VAL A 2 8.65 -4.52 9.58
CA VAL A 2 9.28 -5.68 8.94
C VAL A 2 9.57 -5.36 7.47
N HIS A 3 10.56 -6.03 6.90
CA HIS A 3 10.90 -5.88 5.49
C HIS A 3 10.33 -7.08 4.71
N PRO A 4 9.55 -6.85 3.64
CA PRO A 4 9.13 -7.93 2.76
C PRO A 4 10.34 -8.56 2.07
N ARG A 5 10.17 -9.81 1.63
CA ARG A 5 11.14 -10.45 0.72
C ARG A 5 11.22 -9.63 -0.57
N LYS A 6 12.36 -9.72 -1.25
CA LYS A 6 12.49 -9.14 -2.59
C LYS A 6 11.45 -9.79 -3.50
N THR A 7 10.51 -8.99 -3.99
CA THR A 7 9.56 -9.34 -5.05
C THR A 7 10.01 -8.69 -6.35
N ASP A 8 9.41 -9.09 -7.47
CA ASP A 8 9.57 -8.35 -8.71
C ASP A 8 8.98 -6.93 -8.55
N SER A 9 9.49 -5.98 -9.32
CA SER A 9 9.21 -4.54 -9.12
C SER A 9 7.74 -4.16 -9.27
N ASP A 10 6.97 -4.97 -10.01
CA ASP A 10 5.58 -4.70 -10.36
C ASP A 10 4.59 -5.57 -9.58
N THR A 11 5.05 -6.48 -8.73
CA THR A 11 4.17 -7.36 -7.95
C THR A 11 3.46 -6.58 -6.83
N ASP A 12 2.15 -6.75 -6.72
CA ASP A 12 1.37 -6.25 -5.58
C ASP A 12 1.84 -6.92 -4.28
N LEU A 13 2.03 -6.11 -3.23
CA LEU A 13 2.45 -6.64 -1.94
C LEU A 13 1.31 -7.39 -1.24
N ASP A 14 1.34 -8.72 -1.32
CA ASP A 14 0.57 -9.63 -0.45
C ASP A 14 1.22 -9.83 0.94
N ILE A 15 0.40 -10.20 1.93
CA ILE A 15 0.82 -10.57 3.29
C ILE A 15 1.83 -11.75 3.33
N GLN A 16 1.81 -12.62 2.32
CA GLN A 16 2.74 -13.74 2.16
C GLN A 16 4.17 -13.29 1.83
N HIS A 17 4.34 -12.08 1.29
CA HIS A 17 5.67 -11.55 0.97
C HIS A 17 6.46 -11.12 2.20
N PHE A 18 5.83 -11.00 3.37
CA PHE A 18 6.52 -10.70 4.63
C PHE A 18 7.15 -11.99 5.16
N GLY A 19 8.40 -12.22 4.76
CA GLY A 19 9.16 -13.43 5.02
C GLY A 19 9.49 -13.69 6.49
N GLY A 20 9.59 -14.98 6.84
CA GLY A 20 9.97 -15.45 8.17
C GLY A 20 9.13 -16.67 8.55
N SER A 21 8.84 -16.86 9.83
CA SER A 21 8.01 -17.95 10.36
C SER A 21 6.49 -17.73 10.22
N ALA A 22 6.04 -16.76 9.42
CA ALA A 22 4.66 -16.24 9.38
C ALA A 22 4.09 -15.75 10.74
N ARG A 23 4.82 -15.95 11.85
CA ARG A 23 4.42 -15.59 13.20
C ARG A 23 4.05 -14.12 13.33
N VAL A 24 4.86 -13.23 12.75
CA VAL A 24 4.60 -11.79 12.82
C VAL A 24 3.28 -11.40 12.17
N THR A 25 2.97 -11.95 10.99
CA THR A 25 1.70 -11.65 10.29
C THR A 25 0.51 -12.39 10.90
N GLN A 26 0.72 -13.54 11.56
CA GLN A 26 -0.31 -14.29 12.28
C GLN A 26 -0.73 -13.60 13.58
N GLU A 27 0.25 -13.20 14.39
CA GLU A 27 0.04 -12.58 15.69
C GLU A 27 -0.50 -11.15 15.57
N ALA A 28 -0.05 -10.37 14.58
CA ALA A 28 -0.49 -9.00 14.38
C ALA A 28 -2.00 -8.92 14.08
N ASP A 29 -2.72 -8.02 14.75
CA ASP A 29 -4.13 -7.74 14.46
C ASP A 29 -4.30 -6.95 13.16
N ILE A 30 -3.36 -6.05 12.90
CA ILE A 30 -3.37 -5.13 11.76
C ILE A 30 -2.02 -5.21 11.06
N VAL A 31 -2.04 -5.27 9.73
CA VAL A 31 -0.84 -5.22 8.89
C VAL A 31 -1.02 -4.16 7.83
N PHE A 32 -0.17 -3.15 7.88
CA PHE A 32 -0.06 -2.11 6.86
C PHE A 32 1.20 -2.31 6.03
N ALA A 33 1.12 -1.98 4.75
CA ALA A 33 2.26 -1.92 3.86
C ALA A 33 2.27 -0.59 3.10
N ILE A 34 3.47 -0.10 2.80
CA ILE A 34 3.64 1.07 1.93
C ILE A 34 4.34 0.60 0.68
N GLN A 35 3.67 0.73 -0.47
CA GLN A 35 4.25 0.38 -1.75
C GLN A 35 4.60 1.65 -2.52
N ARG A 36 5.79 1.66 -3.12
CA ARG A 36 6.24 2.73 -4.00
C ARG A 36 6.13 2.23 -5.45
N ARG A 37 5.32 2.91 -6.26
CA ARG A 37 5.12 2.61 -7.68
C ARG A 37 5.75 3.70 -8.53
N ARG A 38 6.19 3.36 -9.74
CA ARG A 38 6.51 4.39 -10.75
C ARG A 38 5.21 5.02 -11.23
N ASP A 39 5.23 6.32 -11.45
CA ASP A 39 4.11 6.99 -12.09
C ASP A 39 4.05 6.58 -13.57
N GLU A 40 2.85 6.23 -14.05
CA GLU A 40 2.62 5.78 -15.42
C GLU A 40 2.83 6.91 -16.43
N ASN A 41 2.47 8.15 -16.06
CA ASN A 41 2.60 9.33 -16.91
C ASN A 41 4.02 9.91 -16.88
N ASP A 42 4.74 9.72 -15.77
CA ASP A 42 6.11 10.19 -15.60
C ASP A 42 6.96 9.17 -14.83
N ARG A 43 7.62 8.26 -15.55
CA ARG A 43 8.44 7.18 -14.96
C ARG A 43 9.62 7.66 -14.09
N ARG A 44 9.95 8.96 -14.11
CA ARG A 44 10.97 9.54 -13.22
C ARG A 44 10.40 9.81 -11.82
N LYS A 45 9.07 9.95 -11.72
CA LYS A 45 8.33 10.15 -10.49
C LYS A 45 7.87 8.82 -9.91
N PHE A 46 7.60 8.87 -8.62
CA PHE A 46 7.09 7.74 -7.87
C PHE A 46 5.90 8.17 -7.03
N ARG A 47 4.89 7.32 -7.01
CA ARG A 47 3.72 7.42 -6.14
C ARG A 47 3.87 6.43 -5.00
N LYS A 48 3.31 6.76 -3.84
CA LYS A 48 3.34 5.89 -2.67
C LYS A 48 1.91 5.56 -2.30
N PHE A 49 1.64 4.30 -1.99
CA PHE A 49 0.31 3.83 -1.66
C PHE A 49 0.32 3.08 -0.34
N LEU A 50 -0.73 3.29 0.45
CA LEU A 50 -0.96 2.61 1.71
C LEU A 50 -1.88 1.41 1.47
N TYR A 51 -1.38 0.24 1.79
CA TYR A 51 -2.11 -1.03 1.73
C TYR A 51 -2.51 -1.46 3.14
N ILE A 52 -3.73 -1.97 3.28
CA ILE A 52 -4.26 -2.57 4.50
C ILE A 52 -4.42 -4.06 4.23
N LEU A 53 -3.38 -4.84 4.55
CA LEU A 53 -3.28 -6.27 4.19
C LEU A 53 -3.97 -7.18 5.21
N LYS A 54 -4.12 -6.71 6.44
CA LYS A 54 -4.85 -7.42 7.51
C LYS A 54 -5.55 -6.44 8.43
N ASN A 55 -6.78 -6.78 8.79
CA ASN A 55 -7.52 -6.14 9.86
C ASN A 55 -8.39 -7.21 10.56
N ARG A 56 -7.98 -7.67 11.75
CA ARG A 56 -8.65 -8.76 12.48
C ARG A 56 -10.08 -8.42 12.90
N TYR A 57 -10.38 -7.14 13.12
CA TYR A 57 -11.66 -6.69 13.69
C TYR A 57 -12.69 -6.25 12.63
N GLY A 58 -12.63 -6.84 11.42
CA GLY A 58 -13.72 -6.80 10.45
C GLY A 58 -13.80 -5.56 9.57
N GLN A 59 -12.76 -4.72 9.52
CA GLN A 59 -12.74 -3.62 8.55
C GLN A 59 -12.14 -4.04 7.19
N LYS A 60 -12.42 -3.24 6.16
CA LYS A 60 -12.05 -3.48 4.78
C LYS A 60 -10.53 -3.51 4.60
N LYS A 61 -10.05 -4.54 3.91
CA LYS A 61 -8.68 -4.57 3.37
C LYS A 61 -8.57 -3.65 2.16
N VAL A 62 -7.39 -3.09 1.97
CA VAL A 62 -7.06 -2.25 0.80
C VAL A 62 -5.82 -2.86 0.18
N GLU A 63 -6.04 -3.67 -0.85
CA GLU A 63 -5.00 -4.47 -1.52
C GLU A 63 -4.69 -3.92 -2.93
N SER A 64 -5.10 -2.69 -3.21
CA SER A 64 -4.86 -1.97 -4.47
C SER A 64 -4.50 -0.51 -4.22
N ASP A 65 -4.03 0.18 -5.27
CA ASP A 65 -3.55 1.58 -5.26
C ASP A 65 -4.69 2.61 -5.08
N ILE A 66 -5.49 2.46 -4.01
CA ILE A 66 -6.65 3.31 -3.69
C ILE A 66 -6.26 4.44 -2.74
N ILE A 67 -5.43 4.16 -1.72
CA ILE A 67 -5.02 5.16 -0.73
C ILE A 67 -3.62 5.66 -1.09
N GLU A 68 -3.52 6.83 -1.71
CA GLU A 68 -2.25 7.46 -2.07
C GLU A 68 -1.69 8.30 -0.91
N MET A 69 -0.37 8.26 -0.73
CA MET A 69 0.36 9.02 0.27
C MET A 69 1.19 10.12 -0.40
N ILE A 70 0.75 11.37 -0.30
CA ILE A 70 1.49 12.53 -0.82
C ILE A 70 2.39 13.10 0.26
N PHE A 71 3.70 13.06 0.05
CA PHE A 71 4.68 13.66 0.95
C PHE A 71 4.68 15.18 0.82
N GLN A 72 4.59 15.88 1.96
CA GLN A 72 4.64 17.33 2.07
C GLN A 72 5.98 17.74 2.70
N PRO A 73 6.98 18.19 1.90
CA PRO A 73 8.32 18.44 2.42
C PRO A 73 8.38 19.57 3.45
N ALA A 74 7.53 20.60 3.30
CA ALA A 74 7.51 21.77 4.18
C ALA A 74 7.14 21.41 5.63
N THR A 75 6.31 20.37 5.81
CA THR A 75 5.83 19.92 7.13
C THR A 75 6.35 18.54 7.52
N TYR A 76 7.08 17.87 6.62
CA TYR A 76 7.56 16.50 6.77
C TYR A 76 6.43 15.48 7.06
N THR A 77 5.24 15.71 6.50
CA THR A 77 4.06 14.87 6.70
C THR A 77 3.68 14.12 5.41
N HIS A 78 2.85 13.08 5.54
CA HIS A 78 2.16 12.47 4.41
C HIS A 78 0.65 12.75 4.51
N THR A 79 0.06 13.25 3.43
CA THR A 79 -1.40 13.37 3.29
C THR A 79 -1.93 12.09 2.63
N LEU A 80 -2.93 11.48 3.23
CA LEU A 80 -3.62 10.31 2.66
C LEU A 80 -4.77 10.80 1.77
N ILE A 81 -4.83 10.32 0.54
CA ILE A 81 -5.90 10.60 -0.42
C ILE A 81 -6.58 9.29 -0.80
N ASP A 82 -7.89 9.21 -0.59
CA ASP A 82 -8.71 8.06 -0.99
C ASP A 82 -9.27 8.27 -2.40
N HIS A 83 -8.82 7.44 -3.34
CA HIS A 83 -9.25 7.46 -4.74
C HIS A 83 -10.43 6.53 -5.03
N SER A 84 -11.02 5.89 -4.02
CA SER A 84 -12.10 4.90 -4.22
C SER A 84 -13.32 5.47 -4.95
N LEU A 85 -13.58 6.77 -4.81
CA LEU A 85 -14.67 7.47 -5.49
C LEU A 85 -14.33 7.89 -6.93
N ASN A 86 -13.04 8.00 -7.27
CA ASN A 86 -12.59 8.39 -8.61
C ASN A 86 -12.61 7.23 -9.61
N ALA A 87 -12.44 5.98 -9.12
CA ALA A 87 -12.47 4.78 -9.96
C ALA A 87 -13.86 4.46 -10.55
N ALA A 88 -14.95 5.00 -9.97
CA ALA A 88 -16.31 4.81 -10.44
C ALA A 88 -16.66 5.65 -11.71
N GLY A 89 -15.77 6.57 -12.13
CA GLY A 89 -16.01 7.49 -13.24
C GLY A 89 -15.50 7.05 -14.61
N THR A 90 -14.79 5.93 -14.71
CA THR A 90 -14.20 5.42 -15.96
C THR A 90 -14.65 4.00 -16.25
N SER A 91 -15.95 3.80 -16.44
CA SER A 91 -16.46 2.75 -17.32
C SER A 91 -16.95 3.44 -18.59
N LYS A 92 -16.14 3.40 -19.64
CA LYS A 92 -16.59 3.61 -21.02
C LYS A 92 -16.49 2.28 -21.74
#